data_AF-A0A519TM05-F1
#
_entry.id   AF-A0A519TM05-F1
#
_cell.length_a   1.000
_cell.length_b   1.000
_cell.length_c   1.000
_cell.angle_alpha   90.00
_cell.angle_beta   90.00
_cell.angle_gamma   90.00
#
_symmetry.space_group_name_H-M   'P 1'
#
loop_
_entity.id
_entity.type
_entity.pdbx_description
1 polymer ?
#
loop_
_entity_poly.entity_id
_entity_poly.type
_entity_poly.pdbx_seq_one_letter_code
_entity_poly.pdbx_strand_id
1 'polypeptide(L)'
;MSLFSTAELARPTLAPDSTMRPGALSTGLLPTLYLLSKGRKALRLHVGQLEPDKVVHYATGGRWSAHELLQFIIERTGPARVSISTWTITEAPVRALLALREAGLITSLDLLFDHRIKTRCPKAVQLVAALGAHVHLAKC
;
A
#
# COMPACT_ATOMS: atom_id res chain seq x y z
N MET A 1 -43.36 3.54 10.96
CA MET A 1 -42.49 2.42 11.37
C MET A 1 -41.05 2.80 11.02
N SER A 2 -40.35 3.51 11.93
CA SER A 2 -38.93 3.83 11.77
C SER A 2 -38.14 2.68 12.40
N LEU A 3 -37.43 1.92 11.57
CA LEU A 3 -36.82 0.65 11.97
C LEU A 3 -35.54 0.81 12.80
N PHE A 4 -34.94 2.02 12.88
CA PHE A 4 -33.78 2.30 13.73
C PHE A 4 -33.74 3.77 14.17
N SER A 5 -33.30 4.02 15.42
CA SER A 5 -33.04 5.34 15.98
C SER A 5 -31.54 5.57 16.10
N THR A 6 -31.04 6.73 15.68
CA THR A 6 -29.60 7.09 15.81
C THR A 6 -29.15 7.17 17.27
N ALA A 7 -30.08 7.27 18.23
CA ALA A 7 -29.79 7.22 19.66
C ALA A 7 -29.35 5.82 20.14
N GLU A 8 -29.65 4.75 19.40
CA GLU A 8 -29.25 3.37 19.73
C GLU A 8 -27.78 3.09 19.39
N LEU A 9 -27.12 3.97 18.63
CA LEU A 9 -25.67 3.92 18.35
C LEU A 9 -24.83 4.44 19.53
N ALA A 10 -25.24 4.14 20.76
CA ALA A 10 -24.43 4.46 21.94
C ALA A 10 -23.08 3.73 21.80
N ARG A 11 -22.01 4.50 21.57
CA ARG A 11 -20.65 3.96 21.59
C ARG A 11 -20.41 3.41 23.00
N PRO A 12 -20.05 2.13 23.17
CA PRO A 12 -19.62 1.66 24.47
C PRO A 12 -18.44 2.52 24.92
N THR A 13 -18.60 3.19 26.06
CA THR A 13 -17.50 3.90 26.71
C THR A 13 -16.53 2.83 27.18
N LEU A 14 -15.39 2.70 26.48
CA LEU A 14 -14.33 1.78 26.88
C LEU A 14 -13.87 2.17 28.29
N ALA A 15 -14.04 1.26 29.24
CA ALA A 15 -13.51 1.43 30.58
C ALA A 15 -11.96 1.52 30.49
N PRO A 16 -11.31 2.43 31.23
CA PRO A 16 -9.88 2.72 31.07
C PRO A 16 -8.93 1.58 31.46
N ASP A 17 -9.43 0.44 31.99
CA ASP A 17 -8.59 -0.57 32.66
C ASP A 17 -8.86 -2.03 32.28
N SER A 18 -9.55 -2.30 31.16
CA SER A 18 -9.63 -3.70 30.69
C SER A 18 -8.31 -4.07 30.00
N THR A 19 -7.40 -4.74 30.71
CA THR A 19 -6.22 -5.41 30.17
C THR A 19 -6.59 -6.64 29.33
N MET A 20 -7.46 -6.47 28.33
CA MET A 20 -7.54 -7.44 27.24
C MET A 20 -6.37 -7.16 26.31
N ARG A 21 -5.35 -8.01 26.39
CA ARG A 21 -4.29 -8.06 25.37
C ARG A 21 -4.83 -8.86 24.19
N PRO A 22 -5.23 -8.25 23.06
CA PRO A 22 -5.46 -9.02 21.85
C PRO A 22 -4.15 -9.74 21.48
N GLY A 23 -4.22 -11.05 21.27
CA GLY A 23 -3.08 -11.87 20.82
C GLY A 23 -2.64 -11.57 19.38
N ALA A 24 -3.29 -10.62 18.70
CA ALA A 24 -2.81 -10.05 17.46
C ALA A 24 -1.86 -8.91 17.79
N LEU A 25 -0.57 -9.09 17.43
CA LEU A 25 0.47 -8.05 17.33
C LEU A 25 0.13 -6.74 18.06
N SER A 26 0.66 -6.61 19.28
CA SER A 26 0.77 -5.31 19.95
C SER A 26 1.73 -4.44 19.13
N THR A 27 1.26 -3.88 18.02
CA THR A 27 1.85 -2.67 17.47
C THR A 27 1.66 -1.62 18.56
N GLY A 28 2.76 -1.23 19.20
CA GLY A 28 2.75 0.00 19.99
C GLY A 28 2.17 1.07 19.09
N LEU A 29 1.00 1.58 19.47
CA LEU A 29 0.30 2.64 18.76
C LEU A 29 1.18 3.88 18.81
N LEU A 30 2.16 3.95 17.91
CA LEU A 30 2.61 5.25 17.43
C LEU A 30 1.34 5.90 16.87
N PRO A 31 1.04 7.15 17.25
CA PRO A 31 -0.14 7.84 16.74
C PRO A 31 -0.11 7.70 15.23
N THR A 32 -1.10 7.00 14.67
CA THR A 32 -1.19 6.79 13.24
C THR A 32 -1.23 8.19 12.64
N LEU A 33 -0.11 8.61 12.06
CA LEU A 33 0.11 10.00 11.70
C LEU A 33 -0.72 10.28 10.44
N TYR A 34 -1.99 10.63 10.64
CA TYR A 34 -2.90 11.01 9.57
C TYR A 34 -2.59 12.45 9.13
N LEU A 35 -1.48 12.62 8.44
CA LEU A 35 -1.21 13.86 7.71
C LEU A 35 -1.71 13.71 6.28
N LEU A 36 -2.49 14.70 5.84
CA LEU A 36 -3.26 14.68 4.62
C LEU A 36 -2.65 15.70 3.65
N SER A 37 -1.65 15.32 2.86
CA SER A 37 -1.06 16.26 1.88
C SER A 37 -0.72 15.62 0.53
N LYS A 38 -0.63 16.46 -0.51
CA LYS A 38 -0.60 16.06 -1.92
C LYS A 38 0.83 15.99 -2.49
N GLY A 39 1.09 14.98 -3.32
CA GLY A 39 2.30 14.86 -4.14
C GLY A 39 3.55 14.29 -3.44
N ARG A 40 4.70 14.29 -4.11
CA ARG A 40 5.96 13.69 -3.58
C ARG A 40 6.56 14.45 -2.39
N LYS A 41 6.41 15.78 -2.35
CA LYS A 41 6.89 16.60 -1.22
C LYS A 41 6.18 16.22 0.09
N ALA A 42 4.89 15.94 0.00
CA ALA A 42 4.09 15.40 1.09
C ALA A 42 4.65 14.07 1.59
N LEU A 43 4.95 13.15 0.68
CA LEU A 43 5.43 11.82 1.02
C LEU A 43 6.69 11.84 1.91
N ARG A 44 7.62 12.75 1.61
CA ARG A 44 8.84 12.96 2.42
C ARG A 44 8.55 13.42 3.84
N LEU A 45 7.53 14.26 4.03
CA LEU A 45 7.12 14.75 5.34
C LEU A 45 6.39 13.66 6.15
N HIS A 46 5.74 12.70 5.48
CA HIS A 46 4.79 11.77 6.11
C HIS A 46 5.43 10.42 6.45
N VAL A 47 6.28 9.91 5.57
CA VAL A 47 6.98 8.63 5.77
C VAL A 47 8.20 8.82 6.68
N GLY A 48 8.81 10.01 6.68
CA GLY A 48 9.95 10.32 7.54
C GLY A 48 11.20 9.49 7.18
N GLN A 49 11.94 9.06 8.20
CA GLN A 49 13.05 8.11 8.06
C GLN A 49 12.52 6.68 8.14
N LEU A 50 12.96 5.85 7.21
CA LEU A 50 12.68 4.42 7.22
C LEU A 50 13.69 3.75 8.13
N GLU A 51 13.20 3.02 9.13
CA GLU A 51 14.03 2.20 10.00
C GLU A 51 13.80 0.71 9.71
N PRO A 52 14.84 -0.13 9.80
CA PRO A 52 14.69 -1.57 9.71
C PRO A 52 13.67 -2.11 10.71
N ASP A 53 12.96 -3.18 10.32
CA ASP A 53 12.01 -3.93 11.18
C ASP A 53 10.83 -3.13 11.77
N LYS A 54 10.59 -1.91 11.27
CA LYS A 54 9.41 -1.11 11.63
C LYS A 54 8.31 -1.23 10.58
N VAL A 55 7.08 -1.47 11.06
CA VAL A 55 5.87 -1.41 10.24
C VAL A 55 5.27 -0.02 10.33
N VAL A 56 5.17 0.65 9.18
CA VAL A 56 4.55 1.98 9.07
C VAL A 56 3.20 1.85 8.39
N HIS A 57 2.13 2.08 9.15
CA HIS A 57 0.78 2.18 8.61
C HIS A 57 0.53 3.58 8.06
N TYR A 58 -0.02 3.67 6.85
CA TYR A 58 -0.36 4.94 6.21
C TYR A 58 -1.72 4.87 5.51
N ALA A 59 -2.36 6.03 5.34
CA ALA A 59 -3.55 6.18 4.53
C ALA A 59 -3.37 7.39 3.60
N THR A 60 -3.57 7.21 2.31
CA THR A 60 -3.27 8.26 1.31
C THR A 60 -4.46 9.17 1.03
N GLY A 61 -5.68 8.68 1.23
CA GLY A 61 -6.91 9.36 0.80
C GLY A 61 -6.91 9.72 -0.70
N GLY A 62 -6.20 8.94 -1.52
CA GLY A 62 -6.06 9.19 -2.98
C GLY A 62 -5.14 10.34 -3.35
N ARG A 63 -4.37 10.91 -2.40
CA ARG A 63 -3.46 12.04 -2.68
C ARG A 63 -2.16 11.66 -3.36
N TRP A 64 -1.80 10.39 -3.29
CA TRP A 64 -0.66 9.76 -3.93
C TRP A 64 -0.93 8.27 -4.08
N SER A 65 -0.23 7.65 -5.03
CA SER A 65 -0.40 6.25 -5.41
C SER A 65 0.68 5.36 -4.80
N ALA A 66 0.41 4.06 -4.68
CA ALA A 66 1.36 3.09 -4.11
C ALA A 66 2.71 3.05 -4.84
N HIS A 67 2.74 3.27 -6.17
CA HIS A 67 3.99 3.30 -6.92
C HIS A 67 4.86 4.53 -6.61
N GLU A 68 4.26 5.67 -6.24
CA GLU A 68 5.00 6.86 -5.82
C GLU A 68 5.66 6.64 -4.45
N LEU A 69 4.99 5.92 -3.56
CA LEU A 69 5.56 5.49 -2.30
C LEU A 69 6.69 4.48 -2.50
N LEU A 70 6.49 3.48 -3.36
CA LEU A 70 7.52 2.49 -3.66
C LEU A 70 8.79 3.17 -4.20
N GLN A 71 8.63 4.10 -5.15
CA GLN A 71 9.75 4.88 -5.66
C GLN A 71 10.48 5.61 -4.54
N PHE A 72 9.76 6.30 -3.66
CA PHE A 72 10.37 7.00 -2.52
C PHE A 72 11.11 6.06 -1.57
N ILE A 73 10.58 4.87 -1.30
CA ILE A 73 11.23 3.88 -0.44
C ILE A 73 12.54 3.43 -1.08
N ILE A 74 12.50 3.00 -2.35
CA ILE A 74 13.66 2.49 -3.09
C ILE A 74 14.76 3.55 -3.21
N GLU A 75 14.40 4.82 -3.45
CA GLU A 75 15.37 5.93 -3.49
C GLU A 75 16.13 6.11 -2.17
N ARG A 76 15.63 5.58 -1.04
CA ARG A 76 16.24 5.68 0.28
C ARG A 76 16.90 4.40 0.76
N THR A 77 16.33 3.26 0.43
CA THR A 77 16.86 1.94 0.81
C THR A 77 17.92 1.44 -0.17
N GLY A 78 17.94 1.97 -1.39
CA GLY A 78 18.75 1.47 -2.49
C GLY A 78 18.10 0.29 -3.21
N PRO A 79 18.84 -0.40 -4.10
CA PRO A 79 18.33 -1.49 -4.91
C PRO A 79 17.73 -2.62 -4.08
N ALA A 80 16.52 -3.06 -4.42
CA ALA A 80 15.78 -4.01 -3.61
C ALA A 80 15.02 -5.05 -4.44
N ARG A 81 14.69 -6.16 -3.77
CA ARG A 81 13.71 -7.14 -4.26
C ARG A 81 12.32 -6.67 -3.86
N VAL A 82 11.39 -6.64 -4.80
CA VAL A 82 10.07 -6.05 -4.60
C VAL A 82 8.98 -7.08 -4.89
N SER A 83 8.06 -7.26 -3.96
CA SER A 83 6.85 -8.06 -4.15
C SER A 83 5.63 -7.17 -3.98
N ILE A 84 4.71 -7.20 -4.96
CA ILE A 84 3.49 -6.37 -4.96
C ILE A 84 2.29 -7.30 -5.09
N SER A 85 1.32 -7.13 -4.20
CA SER A 85 0.01 -7.77 -4.27
C SER A 85 -1.08 -6.71 -4.42
N THR A 86 -1.85 -6.79 -5.51
CA THR A 86 -2.95 -5.84 -5.77
C THR A 86 -4.02 -6.46 -6.66
N TRP A 87 -5.26 -6.02 -6.53
CA TRP A 87 -6.37 -6.48 -7.35
C TRP A 87 -6.27 -5.99 -8.80
N THR A 88 -5.81 -4.76 -8.99
CA THR A 88 -5.72 -4.11 -10.31
C THR A 88 -4.55 -3.14 -10.36
N ILE A 89 -4.06 -2.86 -11.56
CA ILE A 89 -3.05 -1.84 -11.80
C ILE A 89 -3.35 -1.11 -13.11
N THR A 90 -3.10 0.21 -13.14
CA THR A 90 -3.20 1.03 -14.36
C THR A 90 -1.82 1.17 -15.01
N GLU A 91 -1.78 1.76 -16.20
CA GLU A 91 -0.54 1.86 -16.99
C GLU A 91 0.55 2.73 -16.31
N ALA A 92 0.17 3.85 -15.70
CA ALA A 92 1.13 4.76 -15.07
C ALA A 92 1.99 4.09 -13.98
N PRO A 93 1.42 3.35 -13.00
CA PRO A 93 2.21 2.54 -12.07
C PRO A 93 3.12 1.52 -12.75
N VAL A 94 2.66 0.84 -13.81
CA VAL A 94 3.49 -0.16 -14.53
C VAL A 94 4.69 0.52 -15.21
N ARG A 95 4.49 1.70 -15.82
CA ARG A 95 5.60 2.49 -16.39
C ARG A 95 6.61 2.93 -15.33
N ALA A 96 6.14 3.33 -14.16
CA ALA A 96 7.03 3.67 -13.05
C ALA A 96 7.87 2.46 -12.60
N LEU A 97 7.25 1.26 -12.50
CA LEU A 97 7.97 0.02 -12.19
C LEU A 97 9.00 -0.33 -13.26
N LEU A 98 8.68 -0.12 -14.54
CA LEU A 98 9.60 -0.37 -15.65
C LEU A 98 10.83 0.54 -15.55
N ALA A 99 10.63 1.83 -15.32
CA ALA A 99 11.72 2.78 -15.15
C ALA A 99 12.63 2.43 -13.96
N LEU A 100 12.05 2.00 -12.83
CA LEU A 100 12.81 1.56 -11.67
C LEU A 100 13.60 0.27 -11.95
N ARG A 101 13.06 -0.64 -12.77
CA ARG A 101 13.74 -1.87 -13.21
C ARG A 101 14.91 -1.55 -14.13
N GLU A 102 14.70 -0.69 -15.13
CA GLU A 102 15.72 -0.26 -16.09
C GLU A 102 16.86 0.50 -15.41
N ALA A 103 16.55 1.29 -14.38
CA ALA A 103 17.54 1.96 -13.54
C ALA A 103 18.34 1.01 -12.62
N GLY A 104 18.04 -0.30 -12.62
CA GLY A 104 18.71 -1.28 -11.76
C GLY A 104 18.33 -1.18 -10.28
N LEU A 105 17.30 -0.40 -9.93
CA LEU A 105 16.84 -0.20 -8.56
C LEU A 105 15.91 -1.32 -8.08
N ILE A 106 15.28 -2.04 -9.00
CA ILE A 106 14.51 -3.27 -8.69
C ILE A 106 15.28 -4.46 -9.23
N THR A 107 15.83 -5.27 -8.34
CA THR A 107 16.66 -6.44 -8.70
C THR A 107 15.79 -7.65 -9.06
N SER A 108 14.68 -7.84 -8.36
CA SER A 108 13.63 -8.81 -8.72
C SER A 108 12.25 -8.23 -8.45
N LEU A 109 11.27 -8.63 -9.26
CA LEU A 109 9.90 -8.15 -9.15
C LEU A 109 8.91 -9.32 -9.21
N ASP A 110 8.17 -9.50 -8.13
CA ASP A 110 7.08 -10.47 -8.01
C ASP A 110 5.74 -9.73 -7.94
N LEU A 111 4.81 -10.08 -8.84
CA LEU A 111 3.51 -9.42 -8.96
C LEU A 111 2.40 -10.45 -8.77
N LEU A 112 1.58 -10.25 -7.75
CA LEU A 112 0.37 -11.03 -7.51
C LEU A 112 -0.86 -10.19 -7.85
N PHE A 113 -1.61 -10.62 -8.86
CA PHE A 113 -2.85 -9.99 -9.28
C PHE A 113 -4.07 -10.89 -9.11
N ASP A 114 -5.25 -10.26 -9.01
CA ASP A 114 -6.50 -10.98 -9.22
C ASP A 114 -6.63 -11.43 -10.70
N HIS A 115 -7.18 -12.62 -10.92
CA HIS A 115 -7.35 -13.21 -12.24
C HIS A 115 -8.14 -12.34 -13.23
N ARG A 116 -9.04 -11.45 -12.75
CA ARG A 116 -9.89 -10.60 -13.60
C ARG A 116 -9.14 -9.39 -14.16
N ILE A 117 -7.89 -9.17 -13.77
CA ILE A 117 -7.08 -8.04 -14.25
C ILE A 117 -6.93 -8.06 -15.78
N LYS A 118 -6.89 -9.25 -16.39
CA LYS A 118 -6.84 -9.44 -17.85
C LYS A 118 -8.02 -8.77 -18.55
N THR A 119 -9.20 -8.82 -17.95
CA THR A 119 -10.42 -8.21 -18.49
C THR A 119 -10.54 -6.75 -18.09
N ARG A 120 -10.20 -6.40 -16.84
CA ARG A 120 -10.38 -5.04 -16.30
C ARG A 120 -9.36 -4.04 -16.82
N CYS A 121 -8.11 -4.45 -17.00
CA CYS A 121 -6.99 -3.57 -17.34
C CYS A 121 -6.05 -4.22 -18.37
N PRO A 122 -6.54 -4.62 -19.57
CA PRO A 122 -5.76 -5.39 -20.55
C PRO A 122 -4.48 -4.66 -21.00
N LYS A 123 -4.55 -3.33 -21.19
CA LYS A 123 -3.40 -2.50 -21.58
C LYS A 123 -2.27 -2.54 -20.56
N ALA A 124 -2.63 -2.46 -19.27
CA ALA A 124 -1.65 -2.53 -18.20
C ALA A 124 -1.01 -3.91 -18.11
N VAL A 125 -1.80 -4.98 -18.28
CA VAL A 125 -1.31 -6.37 -18.29
C VAL A 125 -0.35 -6.63 -19.45
N GLN A 126 -0.63 -6.07 -20.64
CA GLN A 126 0.28 -6.17 -21.77
C GLN A 126 1.63 -5.51 -21.46
N LEU A 127 1.62 -4.33 -20.82
CA LEU A 127 2.85 -3.65 -20.43
C LEU A 127 3.60 -4.39 -19.31
N VAL A 128 2.90 -5.07 -18.40
CA VAL A 128 3.52 -5.89 -17.36
C VAL A 128 4.40 -7.00 -17.96
N ALA A 129 4.07 -7.52 -19.13
CA ALA A 129 4.90 -8.53 -19.79
C ALA A 129 6.32 -8.00 -20.13
N ALA A 130 6.45 -6.70 -20.39
CA ALA A 130 7.74 -6.05 -20.66
C ALA A 130 8.60 -5.87 -19.39
N LEU A 131 8.01 -5.99 -18.19
CA LEU A 131 8.76 -5.82 -16.94
C LEU A 131 9.73 -6.97 -16.66
N GLY A 132 9.59 -8.14 -17.29
CA GLY A 132 10.35 -9.34 -16.91
C GLY A 132 10.11 -9.74 -15.44
N ALA A 133 8.87 -9.55 -14.96
CA ALA A 133 8.46 -9.87 -13.60
C ALA A 133 7.87 -11.28 -13.50
N HIS A 134 7.93 -11.88 -12.31
CA HIS A 134 7.18 -13.10 -12.02
C HIS A 134 5.73 -12.72 -11.73
N VAL A 135 4.82 -13.04 -12.66
CA VAL A 135 3.41 -12.66 -12.55
C VAL A 135 2.58 -13.87 -12.13
N HIS A 136 1.92 -13.75 -10.98
CA HIS A 136 1.01 -14.72 -10.43
C HIS A 136 -0.42 -14.18 -10.50
N LEU A 137 -1.36 -15.05 -10.87
CA LEU A 137 -2.78 -14.75 -10.87
C LEU A 137 -3.48 -15.62 -9.82
N ALA A 138 -4.17 -14.99 -8.89
CA ALA A 138 -5.00 -15.66 -7.90
C ALA A 138 -6.49 -15.43 -8.17
N LYS A 139 -7.32 -16.41 -7.81
CA LYS A 139 -8.77 -16.22 -7.68
C LYS A 139 -9.03 -15.80 -6.24
N CYS A 140 -9.28 -14.51 -6.04
CA CYS A 140 -9.60 -13.91 -4.75
C CYS A 140 -11.05 -13.46 -4.70
#